data_AF-A0A957N072-F1
#
_entry.id   AF-A0A957N072-F1
#
_cell.length_a   1.000
_cell.length_b   1.000
_cell.length_c   1.000
_cell.angle_alpha   90.00
_cell.angle_beta   90.00
_cell.angle_gamma   90.00
#
_symmetry.space_group_name_H-M   'P 1'
#
loop_
_entity.id
_entity.type
_entity.pdbx_description
1 polymer ?
#
loop_
_entity_poly.entity_id
_entity_poly.type
_entity_poly.pdbx_seq_one_letter_code
_entity_poly.pdbx_strand_id
1 'polypeptide(L)'
;IQALVAAVALFFAIINIKDYFWYKEGISLTIADEQKPGLYKSMRRVLNAGDSMPALIGAAVVMSAGASLVEFSCTAGFPMLWTNLLAAQEVTTLTFALLLVLYMLIYQIDEIVIFGSAVVGLRASKLEEKQGRILKLFGGTLMLTLALVMLINPTLMNSLTSTLWVFLIALGAAMAILLIHRKVLPALGIYIGTELKPPSKKNVHKRSRHHKSAA
;
A
#
# COMPACT_ATOMS: atom_id res chain seq x y z
N ILE A 1 -9.19 20.24 -7.19
CA ILE A 1 -8.08 19.25 -7.18
C ILE A 1 -8.08 18.46 -5.87
N GLN A 2 -7.99 19.12 -4.71
CA GLN A 2 -8.01 18.48 -3.38
C GLN A 2 -9.16 17.49 -3.15
N ALA A 3 -10.41 17.88 -3.46
CA ALA A 3 -11.57 16.98 -3.30
C ALA A 3 -11.50 15.73 -4.19
N LEU A 4 -10.90 15.85 -5.38
CA LEU A 4 -10.71 14.72 -6.31
C LEU A 4 -9.66 13.76 -5.77
N VAL A 5 -8.53 14.27 -5.29
CA VAL A 5 -7.48 13.47 -4.64
C VAL A 5 -8.02 12.77 -3.40
N ALA A 6 -8.77 13.49 -2.55
CA ALA A 6 -9.39 12.92 -1.36
C ALA A 6 -10.43 11.83 -1.69
N ALA A 7 -11.23 12.01 -2.75
CA ALA A 7 -12.19 11.00 -3.19
C ALA A 7 -11.50 9.72 -3.68
N VAL A 8 -10.42 9.85 -4.47
CA VAL A 8 -9.62 8.73 -4.93
C VAL A 8 -8.94 8.02 -3.75
N ALA A 9 -8.34 8.77 -2.83
CA ALA A 9 -7.72 8.23 -1.63
C ALA A 9 -8.73 7.49 -0.73
N LEU A 10 -9.94 8.04 -0.54
CA LEU A 10 -11.02 7.37 0.20
C LEU A 10 -11.45 6.07 -0.47
N PHE A 11 -11.58 6.07 -1.80
CA PHE A 11 -11.91 4.85 -2.56
C PHE A 11 -10.87 3.76 -2.32
N PHE A 12 -9.57 4.07 -2.46
CA PHE A 12 -8.50 3.12 -2.18
C PHE A 12 -8.43 2.70 -0.71
N ALA A 13 -8.67 3.62 0.22
CA ALA A 13 -8.67 3.34 1.65
C ALA A 13 -9.77 2.35 2.04
N ILE A 14 -11.01 2.59 1.56
CA ILE A 14 -12.16 1.71 1.83
C ILE A 14 -11.90 0.32 1.26
N ILE A 15 -11.35 0.22 0.04
CA ILE A 15 -11.04 -1.08 -0.56
C ILE A 15 -9.94 -1.79 0.24
N ASN A 16 -8.85 -1.11 0.60
CA ASN A 16 -7.76 -1.70 1.37
C ASN A 16 -8.22 -2.20 2.76
N ILE A 17 -9.09 -1.46 3.44
CA ILE A 17 -9.67 -1.87 4.73
C ILE A 17 -10.66 -3.03 4.55
N LYS A 18 -11.54 -2.98 3.54
CA LYS A 18 -12.45 -4.09 3.21
C LYS A 18 -11.68 -5.38 2.92
N ASP A 19 -10.62 -5.28 2.13
CA ASP A 19 -9.80 -6.42 1.70
C ASP A 19 -9.02 -7.06 2.87
N TYR A 20 -8.76 -6.29 3.95
CA TYR A 20 -8.26 -6.84 5.20
C TYR A 20 -9.29 -7.73 5.92
N PHE A 21 -10.54 -7.29 6.05
CA PHE A 21 -11.58 -8.03 6.77
C PHE A 21 -12.17 -9.19 5.95
N TRP A 22 -12.41 -8.98 4.65
CA TRP A 22 -13.00 -9.95 3.72
C TRP A 22 -12.05 -10.28 2.57
N TYR A 23 -10.97 -10.98 2.91
CA TYR A 23 -9.97 -11.39 1.93
C TYR A 23 -10.60 -12.27 0.85
N LYS A 24 -10.58 -11.77 -0.41
CA LYS A 24 -11.13 -12.40 -1.63
C LYS A 24 -12.66 -12.47 -1.78
N GLU A 25 -13.46 -11.74 -1.00
CA GLU A 25 -14.90 -11.60 -1.27
C GLU A 25 -15.22 -10.24 -1.94
N GLY A 26 -15.38 -10.25 -3.27
CA GLY A 26 -15.80 -9.09 -4.08
C GLY A 26 -14.64 -8.30 -4.72
N ILE A 27 -14.79 -6.97 -4.83
CA ILE A 27 -13.77 -6.04 -5.36
C ILE A 27 -12.58 -6.01 -4.40
N SER A 28 -11.50 -6.68 -4.78
CA SER A 28 -10.23 -6.77 -4.05
C SER A 28 -9.12 -6.24 -4.94
N LEU A 29 -8.20 -5.45 -4.37
CA LEU A 29 -6.94 -5.09 -5.05
C LEU A 29 -5.91 -6.24 -4.97
N THR A 30 -6.28 -7.38 -4.37
CA THR A 30 -5.54 -8.62 -4.52
C THR A 30 -5.85 -9.23 -5.88
N ILE A 31 -4.82 -9.56 -6.66
CA ILE A 31 -4.95 -10.34 -7.89
C ILE A 31 -5.85 -11.57 -7.65
N ALA A 32 -6.98 -11.63 -8.36
CA ALA A 32 -7.92 -12.75 -8.32
C ALA A 32 -7.20 -14.06 -8.65
N ASP A 33 -7.53 -15.15 -7.94
CA ASP A 33 -6.91 -16.46 -8.15
C ASP A 33 -7.11 -16.96 -9.59
N GLU A 34 -8.20 -16.59 -10.28
CA GLU A 34 -8.41 -16.91 -11.70
C GLU A 34 -7.44 -16.18 -12.65
N GLN A 35 -6.97 -14.98 -12.30
CA GLN A 35 -6.04 -14.19 -13.12
C GLN A 35 -4.57 -14.49 -12.78
N LYS A 36 -4.28 -15.12 -11.64
CA LYS A 36 -2.92 -15.53 -11.24
C LYS A 36 -2.17 -16.33 -12.31
N PRO A 37 -2.74 -17.37 -12.95
CA PRO A 37 -2.02 -18.10 -14.00
C PRO A 37 -1.84 -17.26 -15.28
N GLY A 38 -2.79 -16.38 -15.62
CA GLY A 38 -2.67 -15.44 -16.73
C GLY A 38 -1.56 -14.42 -16.50
N LEU A 39 -1.50 -13.83 -15.30
CA LEU A 39 -0.45 -12.90 -14.89
C LEU A 39 0.91 -13.58 -14.79
N TYR A 40 1.01 -14.78 -14.21
CA TYR A 40 2.26 -15.55 -14.19
C TYR A 40 2.72 -15.90 -15.60
N LYS A 41 1.80 -16.22 -16.52
CA LYS A 41 2.11 -16.53 -17.91
C LYS A 41 2.52 -15.27 -18.68
N SER A 42 1.91 -14.11 -18.40
CA SER A 42 2.30 -12.80 -18.94
C SER A 42 3.65 -12.33 -18.40
N MET A 43 3.88 -12.44 -17.09
CA MET A 43 5.13 -12.10 -16.43
C MET A 43 6.25 -13.02 -16.90
N ARG A 44 5.98 -14.32 -17.06
CA ARG A 44 6.92 -15.28 -17.62
C ARG A 44 7.08 -15.14 -19.13
N ARG A 45 6.09 -14.64 -19.86
CA ARG A 45 6.23 -14.23 -21.26
C ARG A 45 7.08 -12.99 -21.38
N VAL A 46 6.94 -12.00 -20.51
CA VAL A 46 7.80 -10.80 -20.48
C VAL A 46 9.23 -11.15 -20.05
N LEU A 47 9.40 -12.08 -19.12
CA LEU A 47 10.72 -12.57 -18.67
C LEU A 47 11.37 -13.56 -19.66
N ASN A 48 10.59 -14.43 -20.32
CA ASN A 48 11.09 -15.36 -21.35
C ASN A 48 11.20 -14.69 -22.73
N ALA A 49 10.40 -13.67 -23.04
CA ALA A 49 10.58 -12.80 -24.19
C ALA A 49 11.66 -11.75 -23.89
N GLY A 50 12.81 -12.24 -23.40
CA GLY A 50 14.06 -11.48 -23.28
C GLY A 50 14.49 -10.81 -24.60
N ASP A 51 13.84 -11.14 -25.73
CA ASP A 51 14.04 -10.52 -27.03
C ASP A 51 13.24 -9.21 -27.26
N SER A 52 12.31 -8.85 -26.37
CA SER A 52 11.52 -7.60 -26.50
C SER A 52 11.74 -6.65 -25.32
N MET A 53 12.98 -6.17 -25.17
CA MET A 53 13.36 -5.02 -24.33
C MET A 53 12.30 -3.90 -24.25
N PRO A 54 11.66 -3.46 -25.36
CA PRO A 54 10.61 -2.46 -25.29
C PRO A 54 9.35 -2.87 -24.52
N ALA A 55 8.97 -4.15 -24.50
CA ALA A 55 7.81 -4.63 -23.74
C ALA A 55 8.09 -4.64 -22.24
N LEU A 56 9.32 -5.00 -21.84
CA LEU A 56 9.76 -4.95 -20.44
C LEU A 56 9.82 -3.50 -19.94
N ILE A 57 10.42 -2.60 -20.75
CA ILE A 57 10.50 -1.17 -20.44
C ILE A 57 9.10 -0.56 -20.36
N GLY A 58 8.22 -0.87 -21.33
CA GLY A 58 6.85 -0.38 -21.34
C GLY A 58 6.06 -0.80 -20.10
N ALA A 59 6.17 -2.07 -19.69
CA ALA A 59 5.53 -2.56 -18.47
C ALA A 59 6.07 -1.88 -17.20
N ALA A 60 7.39 -1.71 -17.11
CA ALA A 60 8.03 -1.03 -16.00
C ALA A 60 7.59 0.44 -15.90
N VAL A 61 7.56 1.16 -17.01
CA VAL A 61 7.13 2.58 -17.08
C VAL A 61 5.66 2.72 -16.66
N VAL A 62 4.77 1.84 -17.13
CA VAL A 62 3.35 1.91 -16.75
C VAL A 62 3.15 1.62 -15.27
N MET A 63 3.86 0.63 -14.71
CA MET A 63 3.77 0.33 -13.28
C MET A 63 4.39 1.42 -12.42
N SER A 64 5.55 1.96 -12.81
CA SER A 64 6.19 3.05 -12.07
C SER A 64 5.37 4.33 -12.12
N ALA A 65 4.81 4.69 -13.29
CA ALA A 65 3.91 5.84 -13.41
C ALA A 65 2.68 5.70 -12.51
N GLY A 66 2.07 4.51 -12.46
CA GLY A 66 0.95 4.23 -11.56
C GLY A 66 1.31 4.40 -10.08
N ALA A 67 2.47 3.87 -9.67
CA ALA A 67 2.96 4.03 -8.30
C ALA A 67 3.25 5.50 -7.96
N SER A 68 3.98 6.21 -8.84
CA SER A 68 4.31 7.62 -8.64
C SER A 68 3.08 8.52 -8.57
N LEU A 69 2.01 8.25 -9.33
CA LEU A 69 0.77 9.04 -9.25
C LEU A 69 0.10 8.94 -7.86
N VAL A 70 0.12 7.75 -7.26
CA VAL A 70 -0.43 7.53 -5.93
C VAL A 70 0.47 8.16 -4.87
N GLU A 71 1.78 7.91 -4.91
CA GLU A 71 2.75 8.47 -3.97
C GLU A 71 2.77 10.01 -4.03
N PHE A 72 2.81 10.59 -5.22
CA PHE A 72 2.80 12.04 -5.41
C PHE A 72 1.56 12.69 -4.78
N SER A 73 0.41 12.03 -4.87
CA SER A 73 -0.82 12.52 -4.24
C SER A 73 -0.74 12.51 -2.71
N CYS A 74 0.00 11.56 -2.13
CA CYS A 74 0.19 11.41 -0.69
C CYS A 74 1.30 12.31 -0.12
N THR A 75 2.30 12.69 -0.93
CA THR A 75 3.46 13.49 -0.49
C THR A 75 3.45 14.94 -0.97
N ALA A 76 2.57 15.31 -1.91
CA ALA A 76 2.48 16.66 -2.50
C ALA A 76 2.30 17.80 -1.49
N GLY A 77 1.83 17.52 -0.26
CA GLY A 77 1.73 18.52 0.79
C GLY A 77 3.10 19.07 1.24
N PHE A 78 4.14 18.24 1.25
CA PHE A 78 5.46 18.64 1.76
C PHE A 78 6.20 19.62 0.83
N PRO A 79 6.25 19.39 -0.50
CA PRO A 79 6.79 20.38 -1.45
C PRO A 79 6.05 21.72 -1.39
N MET A 80 4.72 21.71 -1.23
CA MET A 80 3.93 22.94 -1.16
C MET A 80 4.30 23.78 0.08
N LEU A 81 4.48 23.16 1.24
CA LEU A 81 4.92 23.87 2.44
C LEU A 81 6.32 24.44 2.29
N TRP A 82 7.22 23.65 1.72
CA TRP A 82 8.61 24.05 1.49
C TRP A 82 8.71 25.25 0.53
N THR A 83 7.95 25.24 -0.57
CA THR A 83 7.95 26.37 -1.52
C THR A 83 7.32 27.63 -0.92
N ASN A 84 6.29 27.52 -0.10
CA ASN A 84 5.71 28.67 0.61
C ASN A 84 6.71 29.30 1.59
N LEU A 85 7.49 28.47 2.30
CA LEU A 85 8.52 28.96 3.22
C LEU A 85 9.67 29.68 2.48
N LEU A 86 10.12 29.12 1.34
CA LEU A 86 11.12 29.78 0.51
C LEU A 86 10.60 31.08 -0.12
N ALA A 87 9.34 31.10 -0.58
CA ALA A 87 8.74 32.31 -1.15
C ALA A 87 8.67 33.45 -0.12
N ALA A 88 8.44 33.13 1.16
CA ALA A 88 8.45 34.12 2.25
C ALA A 88 9.85 34.70 2.56
N GLN A 89 10.92 34.14 2.00
CA GLN A 89 12.31 34.60 2.18
C GLN A 89 12.85 35.36 0.96
N GLU A 90 12.00 35.66 -0.04
CA GLU A 90 12.35 36.39 -1.27
C GLU A 90 13.64 35.91 -1.96
N VAL A 91 13.86 34.59 -1.98
CA VAL A 91 15.11 34.02 -2.49
C VAL A 91 15.20 34.19 -4.01
N THR A 92 16.37 34.58 -4.51
CA THR A 92 16.66 34.70 -5.94
C THR A 92 16.32 33.40 -6.69
N THR A 93 15.74 33.53 -7.90
CA THR A 93 15.26 32.41 -8.74
C THR A 93 16.29 31.30 -8.94
N LEU A 94 17.57 31.64 -9.06
CA LEU A 94 18.66 30.68 -9.21
C LEU A 94 18.82 29.79 -7.97
N THR A 95 18.80 30.39 -6.78
CA THR A 95 18.93 29.69 -5.50
C THR A 95 17.70 28.81 -5.25
N PHE A 96 16.50 29.29 -5.58
CA PHE A 96 15.28 28.49 -5.52
C PHE A 96 15.39 27.23 -6.40
N ALA A 97 15.83 27.38 -7.65
CA ALA A 97 16.00 26.24 -8.56
C ALA A 97 17.04 25.23 -8.05
N LEU A 98 18.16 25.71 -7.51
CA LEU A 98 19.23 24.86 -6.98
C LEU A 98 18.76 24.07 -5.74
N LEU A 99 18.05 24.74 -4.83
CA LEU A 99 17.46 24.11 -3.65
C LEU A 99 16.35 23.12 -4.03
N LEU A 100 15.56 23.40 -5.06
CA LEU A 100 14.53 22.49 -5.56
C LEU A 100 15.13 21.22 -6.17
N VAL A 101 16.20 21.36 -6.96
CA VAL A 101 16.94 20.19 -7.49
C VAL A 101 17.53 19.37 -6.37
N LEU A 102 18.13 20.02 -5.35
CA LEU A 102 18.67 19.33 -4.18
C LEU A 102 17.58 18.58 -3.40
N TYR A 103 16.42 19.22 -3.21
CA TYR A 103 15.25 18.60 -2.58
C TYR A 103 14.79 17.34 -3.34
N MET A 104 14.62 17.44 -4.67
CA MET A 104 14.19 16.30 -5.49
C MET A 104 15.21 15.17 -5.48
N LEU A 105 16.51 15.50 -5.43
CA LEU A 105 17.57 14.50 -5.39
C LEU A 105 17.59 13.74 -4.06
N ILE A 106 17.42 14.44 -2.94
CA ILE A 106 17.30 13.80 -1.61
C ILE A 106 16.06 12.90 -1.59
N TYR A 107 14.92 13.43 -2.06
CA TYR A 107 13.64 12.70 -2.13
C TYR A 107 13.77 11.40 -2.96
N GLN A 108 14.47 11.47 -4.10
CA GLN A 108 14.70 10.30 -4.94
C GLN A 108 15.61 9.25 -4.26
N ILE A 109 16.61 9.70 -3.49
CA ILE A 109 17.53 8.79 -2.79
C ILE A 109 16.79 8.01 -1.71
N ASP A 110 15.93 8.64 -0.90
CA ASP A 110 15.20 7.90 0.15
C ASP A 110 14.22 6.88 -0.44
N GLU A 111 13.51 7.22 -1.51
CA GLU A 111 12.64 6.27 -2.21
C GLU A 111 13.44 5.07 -2.76
N ILE A 112 14.61 5.31 -3.36
CA ILE A 112 15.49 4.23 -3.85
C ILE A 112 15.97 3.34 -2.70
N VAL A 113 16.33 3.92 -1.56
CA VAL A 113 16.79 3.16 -0.39
C VAL A 113 15.66 2.30 0.17
N ILE A 114 14.47 2.88 0.36
CA ILE A 114 13.29 2.16 0.88
C ILE A 114 12.87 1.05 -0.09
N PHE A 115 12.69 1.39 -1.37
CA PHE A 115 12.31 0.41 -2.39
C PHE A 115 13.36 -0.69 -2.57
N GLY A 116 14.65 -0.31 -2.60
CA GLY A 116 15.76 -1.25 -2.69
C GLY A 116 15.79 -2.22 -1.51
N SER A 117 15.62 -1.71 -0.29
CA SER A 117 15.55 -2.55 0.92
C SER A 117 14.35 -3.52 0.88
N ALA A 118 13.20 -3.06 0.39
CA ALA A 118 12.02 -3.89 0.23
C ALA A 118 12.25 -5.00 -0.80
N VAL A 119 12.80 -4.69 -1.98
CA VAL A 119 13.10 -5.68 -3.03
C VAL A 119 14.10 -6.73 -2.56
N VAL A 120 15.17 -6.30 -1.86
CA VAL A 120 16.15 -7.23 -1.26
C VAL A 120 15.50 -8.08 -0.16
N GLY A 121 14.67 -7.46 0.68
CA GLY A 121 13.91 -8.16 1.73
C GLY A 121 12.94 -9.21 1.18
N LEU A 122 12.27 -8.91 0.05
CA LEU A 122 11.38 -9.81 -0.68
C LEU A 122 12.14 -10.98 -1.35
N ARG A 123 13.41 -10.77 -1.72
CA ARG A 123 14.28 -11.83 -2.26
C ARG A 123 14.65 -12.85 -1.17
N ALA A 124 14.84 -12.39 0.07
CA ALA A 124 15.21 -13.22 1.22
C ALA A 124 14.00 -13.83 1.94
N SER A 125 12.90 -13.08 2.04
CA SER A 125 11.64 -13.49 2.67
C SER A 125 10.49 -13.25 1.70
N LYS A 126 9.91 -14.32 1.16
CA LYS A 126 8.70 -14.16 0.33
C LYS A 126 7.60 -13.60 1.22
N LEU A 127 7.02 -12.46 0.85
CA LEU A 127 5.87 -11.90 1.56
C LEU A 127 4.75 -12.95 1.59
N GLU A 128 4.46 -13.47 2.78
CA GLU A 128 3.34 -14.35 3.00
C GLU A 128 2.02 -13.58 2.88
N GLU A 129 0.93 -14.25 2.52
CA GLU A 129 -0.40 -13.62 2.39
C GLU A 129 -0.83 -12.88 3.66
N LYS A 130 -0.35 -13.32 4.84
CA LYS A 130 -0.58 -12.65 6.13
C LYS A 130 0.12 -11.29 6.23
N GLN A 131 1.38 -11.21 5.80
CA GLN A 131 2.16 -9.96 5.82
C GLN A 131 1.58 -8.95 4.83
N GLY A 132 1.22 -9.41 3.62
CA GLY A 132 0.56 -8.56 2.63
C GLY A 132 -0.79 -8.01 3.10
N ARG A 133 -1.57 -8.80 3.84
CA ARG A 133 -2.85 -8.34 4.41
C ARG A 133 -2.65 -7.28 5.50
N ILE A 134 -1.67 -7.46 6.38
CA ILE A 134 -1.33 -6.45 7.41
C ILE A 134 -0.90 -5.14 6.74
N LEU A 135 -0.08 -5.22 5.69
CA LEU A 135 0.38 -4.05 4.95
C LEU A 135 -0.79 -3.27 4.31
N LYS A 136 -1.80 -3.96 3.78
CA LYS A 136 -3.03 -3.34 3.25
C LYS A 136 -3.82 -2.60 4.32
N LEU A 137 -3.93 -3.15 5.53
CA LEU A 137 -4.62 -2.44 6.60
C LEU A 137 -3.86 -1.17 6.99
N PHE A 138 -2.55 -1.26 7.23
CA PHE A 138 -1.74 -0.09 7.55
C PHE A 138 -1.85 0.98 6.46
N GLY A 139 -1.63 0.62 5.19
CA GLY A 139 -1.76 1.52 4.05
C GLY A 139 -3.16 2.12 3.93
N GLY A 140 -4.21 1.31 4.07
CA GLY A 140 -5.60 1.75 4.02
C GLY A 140 -5.96 2.72 5.15
N THR A 141 -5.52 2.46 6.38
CA THR A 141 -5.74 3.35 7.53
C THR A 141 -4.98 4.68 7.41
N LEU A 142 -3.75 4.66 6.90
CA LEU A 142 -2.99 5.87 6.61
C LEU A 142 -3.66 6.70 5.50
N MET A 143 -4.06 6.07 4.40
CA MET A 143 -4.79 6.76 3.32
C MET A 143 -6.12 7.34 3.80
N LEU A 144 -6.87 6.61 4.64
CA LEU A 144 -8.14 7.06 5.19
C LEU A 144 -7.96 8.30 6.06
N THR A 145 -6.98 8.26 6.96
CA THR A 145 -6.72 9.35 7.91
C THR A 145 -6.23 10.61 7.20
N LEU A 146 -5.31 10.48 6.23
CA LEU A 146 -4.87 11.62 5.42
C LEU A 146 -6.02 12.21 4.59
N ALA A 147 -6.85 11.38 3.97
CA ALA A 147 -8.00 11.86 3.20
C ALA A 147 -9.03 12.59 4.08
N LEU A 148 -9.27 12.09 5.29
CA LEU A 148 -10.19 12.72 6.24
C LEU A 148 -9.66 14.09 6.71
N VAL A 149 -8.37 14.16 7.04
CA VAL A 149 -7.71 15.42 7.46
C VAL A 149 -7.76 16.44 6.33
N MET A 150 -7.48 16.04 5.09
CA MET A 150 -7.61 16.92 3.93
C MET A 150 -9.05 17.39 3.69
N LEU A 151 -10.08 16.60 4.00
CA LEU A 151 -11.49 17.02 3.80
C LEU A 151 -12.01 17.93 4.91
N ILE A 152 -11.60 17.69 6.16
CA ILE A 152 -12.08 18.46 7.31
C ILE A 152 -11.37 19.81 7.39
N ASN A 153 -10.03 19.79 7.46
CA ASN A 153 -9.26 21.02 7.54
C ASN A 153 -7.80 20.80 7.09
N PRO A 154 -7.43 21.24 5.87
CA PRO A 154 -6.07 21.08 5.37
C PRO A 154 -5.02 21.85 6.17
N THR A 155 -5.42 22.84 6.97
CA THR A 155 -4.48 23.60 7.82
C THR A 155 -3.83 22.74 8.91
N LEU A 156 -4.43 21.59 9.24
CA LEU A 156 -3.85 20.62 10.18
C LEU A 156 -2.55 20.00 9.65
N MET A 157 -2.30 20.01 8.34
CA MET A 157 -1.03 19.52 7.78
C MET A 157 0.05 20.61 7.71
N ASN A 158 -0.30 21.87 7.96
CA ASN A 158 0.61 23.01 7.84
C ASN A 158 1.62 23.08 9.01
N SER A 159 1.27 22.49 10.16
CA SER A 159 2.11 22.52 11.36
C SER A 159 2.74 21.16 11.63
N LEU A 160 4.04 21.13 11.93
CA LEU A 160 4.77 19.89 12.25
C LEU A 160 4.10 19.11 13.39
N THR A 161 3.67 19.81 14.44
CA THR A 161 3.01 19.21 15.61
C THR A 161 1.69 18.52 15.24
N SER A 162 0.84 19.19 14.48
CA SER A 162 -0.44 18.64 14.02
C SER A 162 -0.24 17.43 13.12
N THR A 163 0.71 17.49 12.19
CA THR A 163 1.07 16.36 11.33
C THR A 163 1.56 15.15 12.13
N LEU A 164 2.44 15.36 13.12
CA LEU A 164 2.91 14.29 14.01
C LEU A 164 1.75 13.62 14.76
N TRP A 165 0.81 14.40 15.29
CA TRP A 165 -0.38 13.85 15.96
C TRP A 165 -1.27 13.04 15.01
N VAL A 166 -1.47 13.51 13.77
CA VAL A 166 -2.24 12.78 12.75
C VAL A 166 -1.62 11.42 12.46
N PHE A 167 -0.30 11.36 12.24
CA PHE A 167 0.40 10.08 11.99
C PHE A 167 0.37 9.16 13.22
N LEU A 168 0.52 9.70 14.43
CA LEU A 168 0.41 8.91 15.66
C LEU A 168 -1.00 8.33 15.84
N ILE A 169 -2.04 9.12 15.60
CA ILE A 169 -3.42 8.65 15.66
C ILE A 169 -3.68 7.60 14.59
N ALA A 170 -3.17 7.78 13.37
CA ALA A 170 -3.33 6.83 12.28
C ALA A 170 -2.65 5.48 12.58
N LEU A 171 -1.40 5.50 13.04
CA LEU A 171 -0.67 4.30 13.46
C LEU A 171 -1.30 3.65 14.69
N GLY A 172 -1.76 4.46 15.64
CA GLY A 172 -2.50 4.01 16.83
C GLY A 172 -3.81 3.32 16.46
N ALA A 173 -4.58 3.89 15.54
CA ALA A 173 -5.80 3.30 15.01
C ALA A 173 -5.52 1.99 14.26
N ALA A 174 -4.48 1.96 13.41
CA ALA A 174 -4.05 0.75 12.72
C ALA A 174 -3.66 -0.36 13.70
N MET A 175 -2.87 -0.05 14.74
CA MET A 175 -2.49 -0.99 15.79
C MET A 175 -3.69 -1.44 16.63
N ALA A 176 -4.60 -0.53 16.98
CA ALA A 176 -5.81 -0.86 17.72
C ALA A 176 -6.70 -1.83 16.92
N ILE A 177 -6.89 -1.57 15.63
CA ILE A 177 -7.65 -2.45 14.74
C ILE A 177 -6.98 -3.84 14.66
N LEU A 178 -5.64 -3.88 14.54
CA LEU A 178 -4.90 -5.16 14.54
C LEU A 178 -5.03 -5.93 15.87
N LEU A 179 -4.93 -5.25 17.01
CA LEU A 179 -5.05 -5.87 18.33
C LEU A 179 -6.47 -6.37 18.58
N ILE A 180 -7.48 -5.59 18.21
CA ILE A 180 -8.88 -5.99 18.33
C ILE A 180 -9.14 -7.23 17.47
N HIS A 181 -8.68 -7.23 16.20
CA HIS A 181 -8.89 -8.36 15.30
C HIS A 181 -8.13 -9.62 15.71
N ARG A 182 -6.89 -9.48 16.19
CA ARG A 182 -6.00 -10.63 16.45
C ARG A 182 -6.03 -11.14 17.90
N LYS A 183 -6.41 -10.31 18.88
CA LYS A 183 -6.48 -10.70 20.29
C LYS A 183 -7.89 -10.67 20.89
N VAL A 184 -8.71 -9.66 20.58
CA VAL A 184 -10.01 -9.46 21.23
C VAL A 184 -11.12 -10.29 20.57
N LEU A 185 -11.20 -10.28 19.23
CA LEU A 185 -12.18 -11.09 18.49
C LEU A 185 -12.06 -12.61 18.73
N PRO A 186 -10.87 -13.24 18.73
CA PRO A 186 -10.77 -14.66 19.04
C PRO A 186 -11.08 -14.98 20.50
N ALA A 187 -10.92 -14.03 21.43
CA ALA A 187 -11.33 -14.19 22.83
C ALA A 187 -12.85 -14.08 23.04
N LEU A 188 -13.55 -13.37 22.15
CA LEU A 188 -15.01 -13.20 22.17
C LEU A 188 -15.77 -14.22 21.31
N GLY A 189 -15.07 -15.15 20.64
CA GLY A 189 -15.69 -16.20 19.82
C GLY A 189 -16.38 -15.71 18.54
N ILE A 190 -16.22 -14.43 18.18
CA ILE A 190 -16.78 -13.85 16.96
C ILE A 190 -15.70 -13.88 15.88
N TYR A 191 -15.85 -14.79 14.93
CA TYR A 191 -14.93 -14.99 13.82
C TYR A 191 -15.30 -14.09 12.64
N ILE A 192 -14.77 -12.86 12.62
CA ILE A 192 -14.88 -11.96 11.46
C ILE A 192 -13.68 -12.23 10.56
N GLY A 193 -13.94 -12.52 9.29
CA GLY A 193 -12.91 -12.74 8.27
C GLY A 193 -12.42 -14.19 8.14
N THR A 194 -11.79 -14.48 7.00
CA THR A 194 -11.44 -15.83 6.53
C THR A 194 -10.32 -16.53 7.31
N GLU A 195 -9.61 -15.84 8.22
CA GLU A 195 -8.48 -16.40 8.98
C GLU A 195 -8.90 -17.44 10.03
N LEU A 196 -10.13 -17.37 10.53
CA LEU A 196 -10.54 -18.15 11.70
C LEU A 196 -11.61 -19.21 11.39
N LYS A 197 -11.93 -19.44 10.11
CA LYS A 197 -12.85 -20.51 9.74
C LYS A 197 -12.11 -21.85 9.91
N PRO A 198 -12.54 -22.75 10.83
CA PRO A 198 -11.91 -24.06 10.96
C PRO A 198 -12.01 -24.80 9.62
N PRO A 199 -11.02 -25.63 9.26
CA PRO A 199 -11.01 -26.33 7.99
C PRO A 199 -12.31 -27.13 7.84
N SER A 200 -13.10 -26.79 6.82
CA SER A 200 -14.35 -27.48 6.52
C SER A 200 -14.07 -28.97 6.31
N LYS A 201 -14.85 -29.83 7.00
CA LYS A 201 -14.76 -31.31 7.00
C LYS A 201 -14.68 -31.94 5.60
N LYS A 202 -15.04 -31.23 4.53
CA LYS A 202 -14.91 -31.70 3.14
C LYS A 202 -13.46 -31.95 2.69
N ASN A 203 -12.47 -31.20 3.20
CA ASN A 203 -11.07 -31.38 2.78
C ASN A 203 -10.33 -32.52 3.51
N VAL A 204 -10.83 -32.95 4.67
CA VAL A 204 -10.26 -34.08 5.43
C VAL A 204 -10.56 -35.42 4.74
N HIS A 205 -11.74 -35.56 4.15
CA HIS A 205 -12.16 -36.82 3.52
C HIS A 205 -11.43 -37.10 2.18
N LYS A 206 -11.03 -36.05 1.44
CA LYS A 206 -10.29 -36.21 0.18
C LYS A 206 -8.84 -36.63 0.41
N ARG A 207 -8.20 -36.18 1.50
CA ARG A 207 -6.82 -36.54 1.86
C ARG A 207 -6.71 -37.95 2.45
N SER A 208 -7.75 -38.41 3.16
CA SER A 208 -7.83 -39.79 3.69
C SER A 208 -8.01 -40.85 2.60
N ARG A 209 -8.77 -40.56 1.53
CA ARG A 209 -8.96 -41.52 0.42
C ARG A 209 -7.72 -41.73 -0.43
N HIS A 210 -6.88 -40.71 -0.61
CA HIS A 210 -5.66 -40.86 -1.39
C HIS A 210 -4.57 -41.69 -0.68
N HIS A 211 -4.58 -41.73 0.66
CA HIS A 211 -3.59 -42.50 1.41
C HIS A 211 -3.92 -43.99 1.53
N LYS A 212 -5.20 -44.37 1.42
CA LYS A 212 -5.66 -45.77 1.49
C LYS A 212 -5.59 -46.54 0.17
N SER A 213 -5.26 -45.89 -0.95
CA SER A 213 -5.15 -46.54 -2.26
C SER A 213 -3.69 -46.85 -2.67
N ALA A 214 -2.72 -46.58 -1.79
CA ALA A 214 -1.30 -46.77 -2.03
C ALA A 214 -0.62 -47.64 -0.94
N ALA A 215 -1.42 -48.42 -0.20
CA ALA A 215 -0.97 -49.43 0.75
C ALA A 215 -1.53 -50.79 0.34
#